data_AF-A0A0A2FGZ2-F1
#
_entry.id   AF-A0A0A2FGZ2-F1
#
_cell.length_a   1.000
_cell.length_b   1.000
_cell.length_c   1.000
_cell.angle_alpha   90.00
_cell.angle_beta   90.00
_cell.angle_gamma   90.00
#
_symmetry.space_group_name_H-M   'P 1'
#
loop_
_entity.id
_entity.type
_entity.pdbx_description
1 polymer ?
#
loop_
_entity_poly.entity_id
_entity_poly.type
_entity_poly.pdbx_seq_one_letter_code
_entity_poly.pdbx_strand_id
1 'polypeptide(L)'
;MKTIKSLVEYTHSKKEHQISKENYFYTEPMCDINKFINGGNSIAGIGLALDFLSSWYHYNYIYSFAFKQNEYLIVEENSFSISTYIAIEANNWYFSLGKNFERYKRSIEFHKAIKHMAQALLLGWDELAVKYGHLLIKMLYGKQYEGWHPAYKHPWFMLEIFCKWQKIEL
;
A
#
# COMPACT_ATOMS: atom_id res chain seq x y z
N MET A 1 -6.87 -32.95 0.42
CA MET A 1 -7.62 -31.68 0.21
C MET A 1 -7.67 -30.97 1.55
N LYS A 2 -7.17 -29.73 1.69
CA LYS A 2 -7.31 -28.99 2.96
C LYS A 2 -8.79 -28.63 3.15
N THR A 3 -9.34 -28.87 4.34
CA THR A 3 -10.72 -28.48 4.67
C THR A 3 -10.78 -26.96 4.87
N ILE A 4 -11.93 -26.33 4.62
CA ILE A 4 -12.14 -24.88 4.86
C ILE A 4 -11.73 -24.51 6.29
N LYS A 5 -12.09 -25.33 7.28
CA LYS A 5 -11.69 -25.18 8.68
C LYS A 5 -10.17 -25.03 8.85
N SER A 6 -9.38 -25.91 8.23
CA SER A 6 -7.91 -25.85 8.31
C SER A 6 -7.32 -24.58 7.67
N LEU A 7 -8.00 -24.00 6.67
CA LEU A 7 -7.57 -22.73 6.06
C LEU A 7 -7.88 -21.53 6.94
N VAL A 8 -9.03 -21.55 7.61
CA VAL A 8 -9.43 -20.53 8.59
C VAL A 8 -8.46 -20.51 9.78
N GLU A 9 -8.19 -21.67 10.38
CA GLU A 9 -7.23 -21.83 11.48
C GLU A 9 -5.82 -21.36 11.09
N TYR A 10 -5.34 -21.79 9.92
CA TYR A 10 -4.05 -21.33 9.40
C TYR A 10 -3.99 -19.80 9.24
N THR A 11 -5.06 -19.20 8.70
CA THR A 11 -5.13 -17.75 8.47
C THR A 11 -5.17 -16.99 9.78
N HIS A 12 -5.91 -17.48 10.78
CA HIS A 12 -5.93 -16.93 12.13
C HIS A 12 -4.53 -16.90 12.76
N SER A 13 -3.88 -18.06 12.87
CA SER A 13 -2.54 -18.16 13.46
C SER A 13 -1.50 -17.34 12.71
N LYS A 14 -1.60 -17.28 11.37
CA LYS A 14 -0.73 -16.42 10.56
C LYS A 14 -0.90 -14.95 10.93
N LYS A 15 -2.14 -14.49 11.14
CA LYS A 15 -2.43 -13.08 11.48
C LYS A 15 -1.98 -12.74 12.89
N GLU A 16 -2.21 -13.62 13.86
CA GLU A 16 -1.67 -13.47 15.22
C GLU A 16 -0.14 -13.37 15.18
N HIS A 17 0.53 -14.25 14.43
CA HIS A 17 1.97 -14.19 14.28
C HIS A 17 2.41 -12.86 13.65
N GLN A 18 1.75 -12.41 12.58
CA GLN A 18 2.07 -11.14 11.94
C GLN A 18 1.92 -9.96 12.91
N ILE A 19 0.82 -9.89 13.67
CA ILE A 19 0.51 -8.85 14.66
C ILE A 19 1.34 -9.02 15.96
N SER A 20 2.07 -10.12 16.13
CA SER A 20 3.06 -10.23 17.21
C SER A 20 4.39 -9.53 16.90
N LYS A 21 4.62 -9.15 15.62
CA LYS A 21 5.88 -8.56 15.14
C LYS A 21 5.89 -7.03 15.21
N GLU A 22 5.29 -6.46 16.26
CA GLU A 22 5.03 -5.02 16.40
C GLU A 22 6.31 -4.19 16.32
N ASN A 23 7.37 -4.68 16.96
CA ASN A 23 8.64 -3.99 16.95
C ASN A 23 9.18 -3.73 15.53
N TYR A 24 9.06 -4.71 14.63
CA TYR A 24 9.59 -4.64 13.28
C TYR A 24 8.68 -3.90 12.30
N PHE A 25 7.37 -4.09 12.43
CA PHE A 25 6.40 -3.55 11.48
C PHE A 25 5.78 -2.22 11.92
N TYR A 26 5.93 -1.85 13.19
CA TYR A 26 5.36 -0.63 13.74
C TYR A 26 6.40 0.23 14.48
N THR A 27 6.98 -0.28 15.57
CA THR A 27 7.81 0.55 16.48
C THR A 27 9.09 1.08 15.81
N GLU A 28 9.87 0.22 15.16
CA GLU A 28 11.09 0.61 14.44
C GLU A 28 10.79 1.57 13.28
N PRO A 29 9.82 1.27 12.39
CA PRO A 29 9.37 2.22 11.37
C PRO A 29 8.95 3.59 11.90
N MET A 30 8.16 3.64 12.98
CA MET A 30 7.76 4.90 13.60
C MET A 30 8.96 5.68 14.13
N CYS A 31 9.92 4.99 14.75
CA CYS A 31 11.17 5.61 15.19
C CYS A 31 11.94 6.23 14.01
N ASP A 32 12.03 5.53 12.88
CA ASP A 32 12.77 5.99 11.70
C ASP A 32 12.09 7.20 11.02
N ILE A 33 10.76 7.20 10.97
CA ILE A 33 9.96 8.33 10.47
C ILE A 33 10.11 9.54 11.40
N ASN A 34 10.01 9.35 12.71
CA ASN A 34 10.17 10.43 13.68
C ASN A 34 11.56 11.06 13.62
N LYS A 35 12.61 10.24 13.47
CA LYS A 35 13.98 10.75 13.26
C LYS A 35 14.07 11.59 11.99
N PHE A 36 13.46 11.15 10.89
CA PHE A 36 13.45 11.91 9.64
C PHE A 36 12.72 13.25 9.76
N ILE A 37 11.52 13.26 10.37
CA ILE A 37 10.74 14.48 10.62
C ILE A 37 11.55 15.48 11.48
N ASN A 38 12.30 14.97 12.46
CA ASN A 38 13.13 15.78 13.35
C ASN A 38 14.51 16.15 12.77
N GLY A 39 14.75 15.96 11.46
CA GLY A 39 15.97 16.37 10.77
C GLY A 39 17.18 15.44 10.99
N GLY A 40 16.96 14.22 11.50
CA GLY A 40 17.99 13.20 11.65
C GLY A 40 18.35 12.49 10.33
N ASN A 41 19.52 11.84 10.29
CA ASN A 41 19.99 11.05 9.15
C ASN A 41 19.18 9.74 8.99
N SER A 42 18.02 9.81 8.33
CA SER A 42 17.13 8.64 8.11
C SER A 42 16.54 8.59 6.69
N ILE A 43 17.20 9.20 5.70
CA ILE A 43 16.61 9.44 4.36
C ILE A 43 16.40 8.15 3.55
N ALA A 44 17.29 7.15 3.65
CA ALA A 44 17.31 6.02 2.72
C ALA A 44 16.21 4.96 2.96
N GLY A 45 15.58 4.98 4.14
CA GLY A 45 14.65 3.94 4.57
C GLY A 45 13.17 4.33 4.64
N ILE A 46 12.80 5.59 4.39
CA ILE A 46 11.46 6.11 4.71
C ILE A 46 10.34 5.39 3.96
N GLY A 47 10.48 5.15 2.67
CA GLY A 47 9.48 4.36 1.94
C GLY A 47 9.30 2.96 2.51
N LEU A 48 10.37 2.32 3.00
CA LEU A 48 10.31 0.99 3.61
C LEU A 48 9.63 1.03 4.99
N ALA A 49 9.92 2.08 5.78
CA ALA A 49 9.24 2.30 7.05
C ALA A 49 7.73 2.50 6.84
N LEU A 50 7.34 3.29 5.84
CA LEU A 50 5.94 3.47 5.45
C LEU A 50 5.30 2.14 5.01
N ASP A 51 5.99 1.33 4.19
CA ASP A 51 5.49 0.01 3.77
C ASP A 51 5.23 -0.94 4.96
N PHE A 52 6.15 -0.96 5.92
CA PHE A 52 6.01 -1.76 7.12
C PHE A 52 4.82 -1.31 7.97
N LEU A 53 4.65 -0.01 8.17
CA LEU A 53 3.50 0.54 8.89
C LEU A 53 2.19 0.25 8.18
N SER A 54 2.13 0.49 6.87
CA SER A 54 0.94 0.18 6.08
C SER A 54 0.56 -1.30 6.21
N SER A 55 1.56 -2.19 6.16
CA SER A 55 1.36 -3.63 6.33
C SER A 55 0.84 -3.97 7.73
N TRP A 56 1.38 -3.34 8.77
CA TRP A 56 0.92 -3.52 10.15
C TRP A 56 -0.56 -3.19 10.32
N TYR A 57 -0.96 -2.01 9.88
CA TYR A 57 -2.37 -1.58 9.94
C TYR A 57 -3.26 -2.48 9.09
N HIS A 58 -2.79 -2.95 7.93
CA HIS A 58 -3.55 -3.90 7.11
C HIS A 58 -3.74 -5.26 7.80
N TYR A 59 -2.72 -5.74 8.52
CA TYR A 59 -2.80 -6.98 9.26
C TYR A 59 -3.83 -6.88 10.39
N ASN A 60 -3.79 -5.79 11.15
CA ASN A 60 -4.77 -5.49 12.19
C ASN A 60 -6.18 -5.42 11.61
N TYR A 61 -6.40 -4.70 10.50
CA TYR A 61 -7.69 -4.67 9.82
C TYR A 61 -8.19 -6.07 9.44
N ILE A 62 -7.37 -6.89 8.76
CA ILE A 62 -7.78 -8.23 8.34
C ILE A 62 -8.10 -9.11 9.54
N TYR A 63 -7.27 -9.05 10.59
CA TYR A 63 -7.45 -9.87 11.78
C TYR A 63 -8.76 -9.51 12.49
N SER A 64 -8.98 -8.22 12.71
CA SER A 64 -10.20 -7.71 13.33
C SER A 64 -11.44 -8.06 12.50
N PHE A 65 -11.41 -7.77 11.20
CA PHE A 65 -12.52 -8.04 10.29
C PHE A 65 -12.85 -9.53 10.19
N ALA A 66 -11.85 -10.41 10.11
CA ALA A 66 -12.09 -11.83 9.87
C ALA A 66 -12.35 -12.64 11.15
N PHE A 67 -11.82 -12.21 12.30
CA PHE A 67 -11.78 -13.04 13.51
C PHE A 67 -12.27 -12.38 14.80
N LYS A 68 -12.43 -11.05 14.85
CA LYS A 68 -12.83 -10.33 16.06
C LYS A 68 -14.09 -9.47 15.91
N GLN A 69 -15.01 -9.87 15.03
CA GLN A 69 -16.26 -9.13 14.73
C GLN A 69 -17.16 -8.84 15.95
N ASN A 70 -16.96 -9.52 17.10
CA ASN A 70 -17.79 -9.41 18.30
C ASN A 70 -17.05 -8.87 19.55
N GLU A 71 -15.78 -8.47 19.42
CA GLU A 71 -15.04 -7.83 20.51
C GLU A 71 -15.02 -6.31 20.29
N TYR A 72 -15.36 -5.52 21.32
CA TYR A 72 -15.22 -4.06 21.30
C TYR A 72 -13.75 -3.70 21.08
N LEU A 73 -13.37 -3.44 19.84
CA LEU A 73 -12.01 -3.10 19.46
C LEU A 73 -11.83 -1.58 19.49
N ILE A 74 -11.05 -1.12 20.48
CA ILE A 74 -10.60 0.27 20.64
C ILE A 74 -9.47 0.61 19.64
N VAL A 75 -8.93 -0.38 18.92
CA VAL A 75 -7.93 -0.22 17.87
C VAL A 75 -8.43 -0.92 16.59
N GLU A 76 -9.00 -0.27 15.57
CA GLU A 76 -9.25 1.14 15.28
C GLU A 76 -10.19 1.10 14.05
N GLU A 77 -11.38 1.70 14.07
CA GLU A 77 -12.29 1.78 12.89
C GLU A 77 -11.56 2.25 11.61
N ASN A 78 -10.43 2.94 11.77
CA ASN A 78 -9.64 3.53 10.71
C ASN A 78 -8.41 2.73 10.27
N SER A 79 -8.15 1.52 10.79
CA SER A 79 -6.94 0.74 10.40
C SER A 79 -6.81 0.52 8.89
N PHE A 80 -7.93 0.29 8.19
CA PHE A 80 -7.95 0.18 6.73
C PHE A 80 -7.61 1.51 6.04
N SER A 81 -8.17 2.61 6.55
CA SER A 81 -7.93 3.97 6.07
C SER A 81 -6.46 4.37 6.26
N ILE A 82 -5.91 4.17 7.46
CA ILE A 82 -4.52 4.48 7.79
C ILE A 82 -3.56 3.65 6.93
N SER A 83 -3.82 2.34 6.83
CA SER A 83 -3.04 1.45 5.95
C SER A 83 -3.00 1.95 4.51
N THR A 84 -4.16 2.37 3.98
CA THR A 84 -4.31 2.86 2.60
C THR A 84 -3.56 4.17 2.40
N TYR A 85 -3.72 5.13 3.32
CA TYR A 85 -3.04 6.43 3.24
C TYR A 85 -1.51 6.27 3.28
N ILE A 86 -0.99 5.49 4.24
CA ILE A 86 0.45 5.27 4.38
C ILE A 86 1.03 4.58 3.13
N ALA A 87 0.31 3.63 2.53
CA ALA A 87 0.74 2.99 1.29
C ALA A 87 0.81 3.97 0.12
N ILE A 88 -0.15 4.90 0.01
CA ILE A 88 -0.11 5.95 -1.01
C ILE A 88 1.15 6.81 -0.81
N GLU A 89 1.46 7.21 0.42
CA GLU A 89 2.63 8.02 0.74
C GLU A 89 3.96 7.28 0.49
N ALA A 90 4.04 5.99 0.79
CA ALA A 90 5.20 5.16 0.42
C ALA A 90 5.45 5.24 -1.10
N ASN A 91 4.39 5.16 -1.89
CA ASN A 91 4.48 5.15 -3.35
C ASN A 91 4.86 6.53 -3.90
N ASN A 92 4.32 7.60 -3.30
CA ASN A 92 4.73 8.98 -3.59
C ASN A 92 6.23 9.16 -3.35
N TRP A 93 6.73 8.66 -2.20
CA TRP A 93 8.13 8.73 -1.83
C TRP A 93 9.02 7.99 -2.82
N TYR A 94 8.68 6.74 -3.16
CA TYR A 94 9.44 5.94 -4.13
C TYR A 94 9.49 6.56 -5.52
N PHE A 95 8.39 7.14 -5.98
CA PHE A 95 8.37 7.87 -7.25
C PHE A 95 9.29 9.10 -7.22
N SER A 96 9.25 9.87 -6.13
CA SER A 96 10.12 11.03 -5.95
C SER A 96 11.61 10.63 -5.98
N LEU A 97 11.97 9.55 -5.27
CA LEU A 97 13.32 9.00 -5.31
C LEU A 97 13.72 8.53 -6.71
N GLY A 98 12.84 7.84 -7.43
CA GLY A 98 13.09 7.37 -8.80
C GLY A 98 13.31 8.50 -9.82
N LYS A 99 12.74 9.69 -9.57
CA LYS A 99 13.01 10.89 -10.37
C LYS A 99 14.40 11.48 -10.11
N ASN A 100 14.80 11.51 -8.84
CA ASN A 100 16.05 12.15 -8.41
C ASN A 100 17.27 11.23 -8.54
N PHE A 101 17.07 9.91 -8.49
CA PHE A 101 18.12 8.90 -8.50
C PHE A 101 17.87 7.85 -9.58
N GLU A 102 18.55 7.99 -10.72
CA GLU A 102 18.35 7.11 -11.89
C GLU A 102 18.58 5.62 -11.62
N ARG A 103 19.45 5.27 -10.67
CA ARG A 103 19.72 3.87 -10.27
C ARG A 103 18.68 3.30 -9.30
N TYR A 104 17.71 4.10 -8.84
CA TYR A 104 16.70 3.67 -7.88
C TYR A 104 15.61 2.85 -8.58
N LYS A 105 15.75 1.52 -8.52
CA LYS A 105 14.84 0.55 -9.17
C LYS A 105 13.65 0.12 -8.32
N ARG A 106 13.49 0.65 -7.10
CA ARG A 106 12.44 0.24 -6.15
C ARG A 106 11.06 0.81 -6.47
N SER A 107 10.83 1.20 -7.72
CA SER A 107 9.49 1.55 -8.18
C SER A 107 8.58 0.34 -8.09
N ILE A 108 7.51 0.48 -7.33
CA ILE A 108 6.57 -0.60 -7.06
C ILE A 108 6.08 -1.24 -8.35
N GLU A 109 5.91 -2.56 -8.29
CA GLU A 109 5.17 -3.29 -9.29
C GLU A 109 3.75 -2.71 -9.37
N PHE A 110 3.45 -2.02 -10.48
CA PHE A 110 2.24 -1.25 -10.77
C PHE A 110 0.92 -1.84 -10.23
N HIS A 111 0.81 -3.17 -10.18
CA HIS A 111 -0.34 -3.90 -9.63
C HIS A 111 -0.60 -3.64 -8.13
N LYS A 112 0.44 -3.47 -7.30
CA LYS A 112 0.28 -3.15 -5.87
C LYS A 112 -0.18 -1.72 -5.69
N ALA A 113 0.33 -0.81 -6.52
CA ALA A 113 0.00 0.61 -6.45
C ALA A 113 -1.46 0.90 -6.83
N ILE A 114 -2.01 0.21 -7.84
CA ILE A 114 -3.42 0.38 -8.22
C ILE A 114 -4.41 -0.08 -7.14
N LYS A 115 -4.06 -1.10 -6.35
CA LYS A 115 -4.90 -1.52 -5.22
C LYS A 115 -5.22 -0.32 -4.32
N HIS A 116 -4.24 0.52 -4.01
CA HIS A 116 -4.41 1.65 -3.09
C HIS A 116 -5.31 2.74 -3.67
N MET A 117 -5.30 2.95 -4.99
CA MET A 117 -6.26 3.83 -5.67
C MET A 117 -7.70 3.33 -5.48
N ALA A 118 -7.93 2.02 -5.69
CA ALA A 118 -9.25 1.42 -5.49
C ALA A 118 -9.70 1.50 -4.02
N GLN A 119 -8.78 1.29 -3.08
CA GLN A 119 -9.06 1.44 -1.64
C GLN A 119 -9.44 2.89 -1.29
N ALA A 120 -8.77 3.89 -1.86
CA ALA A 120 -9.10 5.30 -1.66
C ALA A 120 -10.50 5.65 -2.20
N LEU A 121 -10.88 5.13 -3.37
CA LEU A 121 -12.24 5.29 -3.91
C LEU A 121 -13.29 4.64 -3.00
N LEU A 122 -13.03 3.42 -2.49
CA LEU A 122 -13.92 2.73 -1.55
C LEU A 122 -14.11 3.50 -0.23
N LEU A 123 -13.13 4.32 0.15
CA LEU A 123 -13.17 5.19 1.33
C LEU A 123 -13.81 6.55 1.06
N GLY A 124 -14.28 6.82 -0.17
CA GLY A 124 -14.84 8.12 -0.56
C GLY A 124 -13.79 9.23 -0.69
N TRP A 125 -12.51 8.89 -0.85
CA TRP A 125 -11.41 9.85 -1.03
C TRP A 125 -11.18 10.16 -2.50
N ASP A 126 -12.23 10.60 -3.20
CA ASP A 126 -12.24 10.72 -4.66
C ASP A 126 -11.11 11.63 -5.17
N GLU A 127 -10.90 12.78 -4.54
CA GLU A 127 -9.85 13.73 -4.94
C GLU A 127 -8.45 13.14 -4.78
N LEU A 128 -8.20 12.42 -3.68
CA LEU A 128 -6.93 11.73 -3.43
C LEU A 128 -6.73 10.61 -4.46
N ALA A 129 -7.76 9.82 -4.72
CA ALA A 129 -7.72 8.74 -5.69
C ALA A 129 -7.42 9.26 -7.10
N VAL A 130 -8.00 10.39 -7.51
CA VAL A 130 -7.73 11.04 -8.80
C VAL A 130 -6.29 11.55 -8.88
N LYS A 131 -5.81 12.26 -7.85
CA LYS A 131 -4.41 12.72 -7.78
C LYS A 131 -3.43 11.55 -7.87
N TYR A 132 -3.75 10.48 -7.15
CA TYR A 132 -2.94 9.28 -7.12
C TYR A 132 -2.98 8.51 -8.46
N GLY A 133 -4.14 8.39 -9.11
CA GLY A 133 -4.26 7.81 -10.45
C GLY A 133 -3.39 8.53 -11.48
N HIS A 134 -3.34 9.87 -11.46
CA HIS A 134 -2.41 10.63 -12.30
C HIS A 134 -0.93 10.34 -11.99
N LEU A 135 -0.58 10.13 -10.72
CA LEU A 135 0.77 9.69 -10.34
C LEU A 135 1.08 8.32 -10.93
N LEU A 136 0.15 7.37 -10.83
CA LEU A 136 0.30 6.01 -11.37
C LEU A 136 0.50 6.02 -12.89
N ILE A 137 -0.22 6.88 -13.62
CA ILE A 137 0.01 7.12 -15.06
C ILE A 137 1.43 7.64 -15.30
N LYS A 138 1.90 8.63 -14.53
CA LYS A 138 3.26 9.17 -14.67
C LYS A 138 4.35 8.15 -14.32
N MET A 139 4.08 7.26 -13.37
CA MET A 139 4.96 6.12 -13.05
C MET A 139 5.06 5.17 -14.24
N LEU A 140 3.91 4.83 -14.85
CA LEU A 140 3.87 4.01 -16.05
C LEU A 140 4.61 4.64 -17.21
N TYR A 141 4.28 5.85 -17.63
CA TYR A 141 4.94 6.44 -18.81
C TYR A 141 6.33 7.03 -18.50
N GLY A 142 6.87 6.82 -17.29
CA GLY A 142 8.20 7.28 -16.85
C GLY A 142 9.31 6.26 -17.07
N LYS A 143 10.47 6.45 -16.40
CA LYS A 143 11.68 5.59 -16.46
C LYS A 143 11.45 4.08 -16.17
N GLN A 144 10.24 3.66 -15.83
CA GLN A 144 9.88 2.36 -15.27
C GLN A 144 9.13 1.46 -16.28
N TYR A 145 8.86 1.96 -17.49
CA TYR A 145 8.22 1.20 -18.56
C TYR A 145 9.15 1.05 -19.76
N GLU A 146 9.69 -0.16 -19.90
CA GLU A 146 10.45 -0.59 -21.09
C GLU A 146 9.56 -1.31 -22.13
N GLY A 147 8.23 -1.09 -22.08
CA GLY A 147 7.33 -1.53 -23.14
C GLY A 147 7.13 -3.04 -23.31
N TRP A 148 7.28 -3.85 -22.26
CA TRP A 148 7.22 -5.32 -22.41
C TRP A 148 5.92 -6.00 -21.92
N HIS A 149 5.20 -6.53 -22.92
CA HIS A 149 4.10 -7.52 -22.93
C HIS A 149 2.68 -7.09 -22.46
N PRO A 150 1.69 -7.01 -23.37
CA PRO A 150 0.30 -6.57 -23.11
C PRO A 150 -0.59 -7.59 -22.36
N ALA A 151 -0.01 -8.64 -21.77
CA ALA A 151 -0.77 -9.81 -21.30
C ALA A 151 -1.11 -9.83 -19.79
N TYR A 152 -0.67 -8.85 -19.00
CA TYR A 152 -0.91 -8.85 -17.55
C TYR A 152 -2.17 -8.06 -17.19
N LYS A 153 -3.32 -8.73 -17.35
CA LYS A 153 -4.68 -8.16 -17.50
C LYS A 153 -5.36 -7.53 -16.28
N HIS A 154 -4.78 -7.48 -15.08
CA HIS A 154 -5.51 -6.95 -13.90
C HIS A 154 -5.22 -5.47 -13.55
N PRO A 155 -3.97 -5.00 -13.57
CA PRO A 155 -3.65 -3.60 -13.26
C PRO A 155 -4.03 -2.67 -14.41
N TRP A 156 -3.74 -3.10 -15.65
CA TRP A 156 -4.05 -2.34 -16.86
C TRP A 156 -5.55 -2.15 -17.08
N PHE A 157 -6.37 -3.16 -16.77
CA PHE A 157 -7.84 -3.05 -16.83
C PHE A 157 -8.37 -1.98 -15.86
N MET A 158 -7.87 -1.98 -14.61
CA MET A 158 -8.28 -1.00 -13.60
C MET A 158 -7.78 0.41 -13.93
N LEU A 159 -6.60 0.55 -14.53
CA LEU A 159 -6.11 1.82 -15.05
C LEU A 159 -6.91 2.30 -16.26
N GLU A 160 -7.25 1.40 -17.18
CA GLU A 160 -8.07 1.72 -18.34
C GLU A 160 -9.45 2.22 -17.91
N ILE A 161 -10.05 1.58 -16.88
CA ILE A 161 -11.27 2.08 -16.24
C ILE A 161 -11.06 3.49 -15.69
N PHE A 162 -9.97 3.74 -14.96
CA PHE A 162 -9.67 5.07 -14.43
C PHE A 162 -9.55 6.11 -15.56
N CYS A 163 -8.81 5.81 -16.63
CA CYS A 163 -8.61 6.72 -17.74
C CYS A 163 -9.92 7.01 -18.47
N LYS A 164 -10.74 5.98 -18.73
CA LYS A 164 -12.09 6.14 -19.29
C LYS A 164 -13.00 6.98 -18.39
N TRP A 165 -12.97 6.76 -17.08
CA TRP A 165 -13.76 7.54 -16.11
C TRP A 165 -13.34 9.02 -16.10
N GLN A 166 -12.05 9.30 -16.20
CA GLN A 166 -11.49 10.65 -16.23
C GLN A 166 -11.46 11.29 -17.62
N LYS A 167 -12.00 10.63 -18.67
CA LYS A 167 -11.94 11.07 -20.07
C LYS A 167 -10.50 11.34 -20.57
N ILE A 168 -9.54 10.55 -20.09
CA ILE A 168 -8.16 10.57 -20.54
C ILE A 168 -8.04 9.57 -21.70
N GLU A 169 -7.62 10.04 -22.87
CA GLU A 169 -7.25 9.16 -23.99
C GLU A 169 -5.92 8.46 -23.69
N LEU A 170 -5.88 7.14 -23.90
CA LEU A 170 -4.73 6.27 -23.65
C LEU A 170 -3.89 6.04 -24.91
#